data_AF-A0A0Q9QJU6-F1
#
_entry.id   AF-A0A0Q9QJU6-F1
#
_cell.length_a   1.000
_cell.length_b   1.000
_cell.length_c   1.000
_cell.angle_alpha   90.00
_cell.angle_beta   90.00
_cell.angle_gamma   90.00
#
_symmetry.space_group_name_H-M   'P 1'
#
loop_
_entity.id
_entity.type
_entity.pdbx_description
1 polymer ?
#
loop_
_entity_poly.entity_id
_entity_poly.type
_entity_poly.pdbx_seq_one_letter_code
_entity_poly.pdbx_strand_id
1 'polypeptide(L)'
;MPTTPAGPPYDEFRAAAEAAVAARPDADLEMALEVFREAATLLHDSLALDGLDDHDRAAVVAALGADLAAEDPGTAIRARAGAARLHPGDLHDPAAVEAAYLVSAQVLQL
;
A
#
# COMPACT_ATOMS: atom_id res chain seq x y z
N MET A 1 22.36 10.27 -10.71
CA MET A 1 20.97 10.39 -10.22
C MET A 1 20.26 9.09 -10.61
N PRO A 2 19.88 8.21 -9.68
CA PRO A 2 18.98 7.13 -10.03
C PRO A 2 17.67 7.75 -10.52
N THR A 3 17.15 7.29 -11.65
CA THR A 3 15.86 7.71 -12.19
C THR A 3 14.76 7.22 -11.26
N THR A 4 14.01 8.14 -10.65
CA THR A 4 12.82 7.77 -9.88
C THR A 4 11.83 7.05 -10.81
N PRO A 5 11.38 5.83 -10.48
CA PRO A 5 10.32 5.18 -11.23
C PRO A 5 9.05 6.04 -11.15
N ALA A 6 8.46 6.33 -12.31
CA ALA A 6 7.26 7.16 -12.44
C ALA A 6 6.09 6.28 -12.92
N GLY A 7 4.91 6.47 -12.33
CA GLY A 7 3.69 5.68 -12.60
C GLY A 7 3.19 4.89 -11.39
N PRO A 8 1.96 4.34 -11.44
CA PRO A 8 1.43 3.50 -10.36
C PRO A 8 2.32 2.25 -10.15
N PRO A 9 2.58 1.83 -8.91
CA PRO A 9 1.98 2.30 -7.64
C PRO A 9 2.73 3.48 -6.96
N TYR A 10 3.83 3.97 -7.55
CA TYR A 10 4.76 4.90 -6.89
C TYR A 10 4.15 6.29 -6.60
N ASP A 11 3.32 6.82 -7.49
CA ASP A 11 2.66 8.12 -7.27
C ASP A 11 1.64 8.08 -6.13
N GLU A 12 0.93 6.96 -5.98
CA GLU A 12 -0.08 6.77 -4.93
C GLU A 12 0.59 6.61 -3.56
N PHE A 13 1.67 5.83 -3.48
CA PHE A 13 2.49 5.73 -2.26
C PHE A 13 3.13 7.08 -1.90
N ARG A 14 3.57 7.89 -2.88
CA ARG A 14 4.06 9.24 -2.61
C ARG A 14 3.00 10.14 -2.00
N ALA A 15 1.78 10.17 -2.58
CA ALA A 15 0.68 10.96 -2.03
C ALA A 15 0.30 10.53 -0.61
N ALA A 16 0.37 9.23 -0.33
CA ALA A 16 0.11 8.70 1.01
C ALA A 16 1.20 9.08 2.03
N ALA A 17 2.49 9.09 1.65
CA ALA A 17 3.57 9.56 2.50
C ALA A 17 3.42 11.05 2.88
N GLU A 18 3.07 11.89 1.90
CA GLU A 18 2.78 13.31 2.13
C GLU A 18 1.62 13.50 3.11
N ALA A 19 0.55 12.71 2.97
CA ALA A 19 -0.60 12.73 3.89
C ALA A 19 -0.24 12.22 5.30
N ALA A 20 0.59 11.17 5.40
CA ALA A 20 1.06 10.61 6.67
C ALA A 20 1.82 11.65 7.50
N VAL A 21 2.69 12.41 6.84
CA VAL A 21 3.49 13.46 7.47
C VAL A 21 2.63 14.67 7.82
N ALA A 22 1.66 15.03 6.97
CA ALA A 22 0.68 16.07 7.31
C ALA A 22 -0.13 15.74 8.57
N ALA A 23 -0.44 14.46 8.79
CA ALA A 23 -1.15 13.99 9.99
C ALA A 23 -0.26 13.89 11.24
N ARG A 24 1.06 13.82 11.06
CA ARG A 24 2.06 13.71 12.14
C ARG A 24 3.15 14.76 11.93
N PRO A 25 2.98 16.00 12.42
CA PRO A 25 3.92 17.09 12.15
C PRO A 25 5.35 16.85 12.66
N ASP A 26 5.55 15.88 13.57
CA ASP A 26 6.87 15.44 14.04
C ASP A 26 7.54 14.39 13.12
N ALA A 27 6.85 13.91 12.08
CA ALA A 27 7.38 12.95 11.12
C ALA A 27 8.25 13.65 10.07
N ASP A 28 9.39 13.05 9.75
CA ASP A 28 10.27 13.53 8.70
C ASP A 28 9.73 13.13 7.32
N LEU A 29 9.41 14.13 6.49
CA LEU A 29 8.87 13.92 5.15
C LEU A 29 9.82 13.18 4.23
N GLU A 30 11.12 13.48 4.30
CA GLU A 30 12.12 12.84 3.45
C GLU A 30 12.24 11.36 3.79
N MET A 31 12.28 11.05 5.10
CA MET A 31 12.29 9.68 5.59
C MET A 31 11.00 8.92 5.21
N ALA A 32 9.84 9.56 5.35
CA ALA A 32 8.57 8.95 4.98
C ALA A 32 8.50 8.64 3.47
N LEU A 33 8.92 9.58 2.62
CA LEU A 33 8.98 9.37 1.17
C LEU A 33 9.96 8.25 0.78
N GLU A 34 11.08 8.11 1.49
CA GLU A 34 12.01 7.02 1.31
C GLU A 34 11.41 5.65 1.65
N VAL A 35 10.79 5.52 2.83
CA VAL A 35 10.13 4.28 3.26
C VAL A 35 9.01 3.88 2.30
N PHE A 36 8.17 4.83 1.88
CA PHE A 36 7.07 4.54 0.95
C PHE A 36 7.56 4.15 -0.45
N ARG A 37 8.68 4.73 -0.91
CA ARG A 37 9.34 4.34 -2.16
C ARG A 37 9.93 2.93 -2.08
N GLU A 38 10.55 2.58 -0.97
CA GLU A 38 11.05 1.23 -0.74
C GLU A 38 9.91 0.21 -0.70
N ALA A 39 8.82 0.51 0.01
CA ALA A 39 7.63 -0.32 0.02
C ALA A 39 7.05 -0.53 -1.38
N ALA A 40 6.90 0.55 -2.16
CA ALA A 40 6.42 0.47 -3.55
C ALA A 40 7.32 -0.42 -4.42
N THR A 41 8.64 -0.36 -4.21
CA THR A 41 9.63 -1.17 -4.94
C THR A 41 9.51 -2.65 -4.58
N LEU A 42 9.46 -2.97 -3.28
CA LEU A 42 9.31 -4.35 -2.81
C LEU A 42 8.00 -5.00 -3.28
N LEU A 43 6.90 -4.23 -3.26
CA LEU A 43 5.60 -4.71 -3.75
C LEU A 43 5.58 -4.91 -5.27
N HIS A 44 6.27 -4.05 -6.02
CA HIS A 44 6.44 -4.22 -7.46
C HIS A 44 7.26 -5.47 -7.79
N ASP A 45 8.43 -5.62 -7.15
CA ASP A 45 9.36 -6.72 -7.43
C ASP A 45 8.81 -8.09 -6.99
N SER A 46 7.98 -8.12 -5.95
CA SER A 46 7.33 -9.35 -5.45
C SER A 46 6.11 -9.77 -6.26
N LEU A 47 5.64 -8.94 -7.20
CA LEU A 47 4.40 -9.16 -7.95
C LEU A 47 3.16 -9.29 -7.05
N ALA A 48 3.19 -8.66 -5.86
CA ALA A 48 2.13 -8.77 -4.86
C ALA A 48 0.73 -8.37 -5.38
N LEU A 49 0.70 -7.52 -6.40
CA LEU A 49 -0.52 -6.97 -6.99
C LEU A 49 -0.86 -7.56 -8.36
N ASP A 50 -0.07 -8.51 -8.89
CA ASP A 50 -0.14 -8.92 -10.29
C ASP A 50 -1.42 -9.70 -10.65
N GLY A 51 -2.06 -10.31 -9.66
CA GLY A 51 -3.35 -11.00 -9.84
C GLY A 51 -4.58 -10.08 -9.87
N LEU A 52 -4.39 -8.76 -9.72
CA LEU A 52 -5.48 -7.78 -9.66
C LEU A 52 -5.69 -7.10 -11.01
N ASP A 53 -6.96 -6.84 -11.34
CA ASP A 53 -7.32 -5.91 -12.41
C ASP A 53 -7.00 -4.46 -12.02
N ASP A 54 -7.11 -3.53 -12.97
CA ASP A 54 -6.75 -2.12 -12.73
C ASP A 54 -7.60 -1.47 -11.63
N HIS A 55 -8.87 -1.87 -11.49
CA HIS A 55 -9.78 -1.30 -10.48
C HIS A 55 -9.37 -1.75 -9.09
N ASP A 56 -9.25 -3.07 -8.89
CA ASP A 56 -8.87 -3.66 -7.61
C ASP A 56 -7.45 -3.28 -7.21
N ARG A 57 -6.53 -3.20 -8.19
CA ARG A 57 -5.16 -2.73 -7.96
C ARG A 57 -5.14 -1.29 -7.45
N ALA A 58 -5.86 -0.38 -8.09
CA ALA A 58 -5.93 1.01 -7.67
C ALA A 58 -6.54 1.13 -6.24
N ALA A 59 -7.59 0.36 -5.95
CA ALA A 59 -8.19 0.31 -4.62
C ALA A 59 -7.19 -0.20 -3.56
N VAL A 60 -6.43 -1.27 -3.88
CA VAL A 60 -5.43 -1.84 -2.98
C VAL A 60 -4.28 -0.87 -2.72
N VAL A 61 -3.72 -0.23 -3.75
CA VAL A 61 -2.59 0.68 -3.57
C VAL A 61 -3.00 1.91 -2.76
N ALA A 62 -4.14 2.52 -3.07
CA ALA A 62 -4.64 3.67 -2.32
C ALA A 62 -4.85 3.33 -0.83
N ALA A 63 -5.39 2.14 -0.56
CA ALA A 63 -5.60 1.65 0.79
C ALA A 63 -4.30 1.30 1.53
N LEU A 64 -3.36 0.63 0.87
CA LEU A 64 -2.04 0.31 1.42
C LEU A 64 -1.28 1.59 1.79
N GLY A 65 -1.37 2.63 0.96
CA GLY A 65 -0.78 3.92 1.26
C GLY A 65 -1.29 4.47 2.60
N ALA A 66 -2.60 4.43 2.83
CA ALA A 66 -3.20 4.86 4.09
C ALA A 66 -2.82 3.95 5.27
N ASP A 67 -2.76 2.64 5.08
CA ASP A 67 -2.44 1.69 6.14
C ASP A 67 -0.98 1.77 6.58
N LEU A 68 -0.05 2.02 5.66
CA LEU A 68 1.37 2.23 5.97
C LEU A 68 1.62 3.49 6.80
N ALA A 69 0.70 4.46 6.74
CA ALA A 69 0.73 5.66 7.56
C ALA A 69 0.17 5.45 8.98
N ALA A 70 -0.44 4.29 9.27
CA ALA A 70 -1.04 4.00 10.56
C ALA A 70 0.02 3.80 11.66
N GLU A 71 -0.41 3.87 12.93
CA GLU A 71 0.46 3.63 14.08
C GLU A 71 0.99 2.18 14.12
N ASP A 72 0.16 1.23 13.70
CA ASP A 72 0.52 -0.18 13.50
C ASP A 72 0.10 -0.62 12.08
N PRO A 73 0.99 -0.44 11.08
CA PRO A 73 0.71 -0.82 9.70
C PRO A 73 0.38 -2.29 9.51
N GLY A 74 1.04 -3.19 10.25
CA GLY A 74 0.84 -4.62 10.14
C GLY A 74 -0.56 -5.04 10.57
N THR A 75 -1.07 -4.47 11.65
CA THR A 75 -2.45 -4.69 12.10
C THR A 75 -3.45 -4.04 11.14
N ALA A 76 -3.19 -2.83 10.66
CA ALA A 76 -4.08 -2.13 9.71
C ALA A 76 -4.27 -2.91 8.40
N ILE A 77 -3.17 -3.36 7.78
CA ILE A 77 -3.20 -4.13 6.53
C ILE A 77 -3.94 -5.47 6.72
N ARG A 78 -3.69 -6.19 7.82
CA ARG A 78 -4.37 -7.47 8.11
C ARG A 78 -5.86 -7.28 8.38
N ALA A 79 -6.24 -6.25 9.12
CA ALA A 79 -7.63 -5.90 9.35
C ALA A 79 -8.35 -5.60 8.03
N ARG A 80 -7.66 -4.89 7.11
CA ARG A 80 -8.18 -4.59 5.78
C ARG A 80 -8.31 -5.83 4.90
N ALA A 81 -7.35 -6.75 4.94
CA ALA A 81 -7.47 -8.05 4.26
C ALA A 81 -8.75 -8.78 4.66
N GLY A 82 -9.03 -8.86 5.98
CA GLY A 82 -10.28 -9.43 6.48
C GLY A 82 -11.53 -8.66 6.04
N ALA A 83 -11.46 -7.33 6.00
CA ALA A 83 -12.56 -6.48 5.56
C ALA A 83 -12.87 -6.65 4.07
N ALA A 84 -11.86 -6.79 3.21
CA ALA A 84 -12.05 -7.05 1.77
C ALA A 84 -12.92 -8.28 1.54
N ARG A 85 -12.72 -9.35 2.33
CA ARG A 85 -13.51 -10.58 2.24
C ARG A 85 -14.91 -10.45 2.85
N LEU A 86 -15.04 -9.81 4.00
CA LEU A 86 -16.30 -9.74 4.76
C LEU A 86 -17.25 -8.66 4.23
N HIS A 87 -16.68 -7.56 3.71
CA HIS A 87 -17.37 -6.36 3.28
C HIS A 87 -16.77 -5.86 1.95
N PRO A 88 -16.94 -6.62 0.84
CA PRO A 88 -16.23 -6.36 -0.40
C PRO A 88 -16.59 -5.04 -1.09
N GLY A 89 -17.75 -4.45 -0.80
CA GLY A 89 -18.12 -3.17 -1.41
C GLY A 89 -18.16 -3.27 -2.95
N ASP A 90 -17.28 -2.49 -3.59
CA ASP A 90 -17.14 -2.38 -5.05
C ASP A 90 -16.02 -3.26 -5.64
N LEU A 91 -15.34 -4.07 -4.81
CA LEU A 91 -14.25 -4.93 -5.28
C LEU A 91 -14.74 -5.97 -6.29
N HIS A 92 -14.00 -6.14 -7.38
CA HIS A 92 -14.34 -7.09 -8.42
C HIS A 92 -13.94 -8.52 -8.04
N ASP A 93 -12.73 -8.71 -7.48
CA ASP A 93 -12.27 -9.97 -6.89
C ASP A 93 -11.80 -9.77 -5.44
N PRO A 94 -12.73 -9.86 -4.48
CA PRO A 94 -12.42 -9.72 -3.06
C PRO A 94 -11.38 -10.71 -2.52
N ALA A 95 -11.29 -11.91 -3.11
CA ALA A 95 -10.37 -12.94 -2.66
C ALA A 95 -8.94 -12.66 -3.16
N ALA A 96 -8.80 -12.21 -4.41
CA ALA A 96 -7.52 -11.75 -4.93
C ALA A 96 -7.01 -10.52 -4.16
N VAL A 97 -7.92 -9.59 -3.81
CA VAL A 97 -7.61 -8.40 -3.01
C VAL A 97 -7.15 -8.76 -1.60
N GLU A 98 -7.86 -9.67 -0.90
CA GLU A 98 -7.42 -10.19 0.40
C GLU A 98 -6.01 -10.79 0.30
N ALA A 99 -5.76 -11.63 -0.70
CA ALA A 99 -4.45 -12.24 -0.91
C ALA A 99 -3.37 -11.19 -1.15
N ALA A 100 -3.65 -10.15 -1.95
CA ALA A 100 -2.73 -9.06 -2.22
C ALA A 100 -2.34 -8.31 -0.94
N TYR A 101 -3.28 -8.02 -0.04
CA TYR A 101 -2.96 -7.41 1.26
C TYR A 101 -2.08 -8.31 2.13
N LEU A 102 -2.38 -9.61 2.20
CA LEU A 102 -1.60 -10.55 3.01
C LEU A 102 -0.17 -10.74 2.47
N VAL A 103 -0.01 -10.85 1.16
CA VAL A 103 1.31 -10.90 0.51
C VAL A 103 2.06 -9.59 0.75
N SER A 104 1.38 -8.44 0.65
CA SER A 104 1.98 -7.14 0.94
C SER A 104 2.52 -7.04 2.37
N ALA A 105 1.74 -7.46 3.37
CA ALA A 105 2.20 -7.50 4.76
C ALA A 105 3.42 -8.41 4.94
N GLN A 106 3.44 -9.58 4.28
CA GLN A 106 4.56 -10.51 4.34
C GLN A 106 5.83 -9.94 3.69
N VAL A 107 5.70 -9.34 2.50
CA VAL A 107 6.82 -8.74 1.74
C VAL A 107 7.44 -7.58 2.52
N LEU A 108 6.61 -6.78 3.18
CA LEU A 108 7.04 -5.64 3.99
C LEU A 108 7.47 -6.04 5.41
N GLN A 109 7.38 -7.33 5.76
CA GLN A 109 7.74 -7.88 7.07
C GLN A 109 6.99 -7.22 8.24
N LEU A 110 5.74 -6.83 8.00
CA LEU A 110 4.82 -6.23 8.97
C LEU A 110 3.90 -7.27 9.59
#